data_AF-A0A9E1I085-F1
#
_entry.id   AF-A0A9E1I085-F1
#
_cell.length_a   1.000
_cell.length_b   1.000
_cell.length_c   1.000
_cell.angle_alpha   90.00
_cell.angle_beta   90.00
_cell.angle_gamma   90.00
#
_symmetry.space_group_name_H-M   'P 1'
#
loop_
_entity.id
_entity.type
_entity.pdbx_description
1 polymer ?
#
loop_
_entity_poly.entity_id
_entity_poly.type
_entity_poly.pdbx_seq_one_letter_code
_entity_poly.pdbx_strand_id
1 'polypeptide(L)'
;NNYSIGETDKKKGVGIETDRYDYLTNSSGQDNLGQILMAVLSFNRLKENRKDWTGGLLLIDEIDATLHPAAQKRLVDLLIREAKKLNIQVVVTTHSSDLLRHICTKTTYNRDDRNNEVELFYFTNANRRLDIMRNPDYSTIENDLLVESMLQNPNKVKIYSEDEENRWFLRKLIPEYLAYVDVLDVKIGCDQLISLYAGDVSYFGNVLIVFDGDVKEKDFDTIPVLLRNRLNNMIKLPGIVRPEQVIYDYILSLDSEHLYWENASKVGMNWTYFKENGPDSERYSQEKERERYKKWFVEHQGIFDSTKLFDFWAEDNKELVEEFKKTFVAAYNSVASRVFSAKIKE
;
A
#
# COMPACT_ATOMS: atom_id res chain seq x y z
N ASN A 1 4.54 -8.61 -49.01
CA ASN A 1 3.16 -8.86 -49.48
C ASN A 1 2.78 -10.31 -49.22
N ASN A 2 2.34 -10.62 -47.99
CA ASN A 2 1.83 -11.93 -47.56
C ASN A 2 0.61 -11.72 -46.65
N TYR A 3 -0.43 -11.09 -47.17
CA TYR A 3 -1.71 -11.01 -46.47
C TYR A 3 -2.76 -11.69 -47.34
N SER A 4 -3.24 -12.85 -46.89
CA SER A 4 -4.50 -13.43 -47.37
C SER A 4 -5.54 -13.27 -46.27
N ILE A 5 -6.68 -12.67 -46.59
CA ILE A 5 -7.86 -12.80 -45.76
C ILE A 5 -8.44 -14.17 -46.10
N GLY A 6 -8.21 -15.17 -45.24
CA GLY A 6 -8.89 -16.44 -45.37
C GLY A 6 -10.39 -16.22 -45.21
N GLU A 7 -11.20 -16.79 -46.09
CA GLU A 7 -12.65 -16.83 -45.88
C GLU A 7 -12.92 -17.58 -44.57
N THR A 8 -13.25 -16.84 -43.52
CA THR A 8 -13.73 -17.41 -42.26
C THR A 8 -15.16 -17.90 -42.46
N ASP A 9 -15.40 -19.18 -42.19
CA ASP A 9 -16.74 -19.73 -42.00
C ASP A 9 -17.56 -18.79 -41.10
N LYS A 10 -18.83 -18.55 -41.45
CA LYS A 10 -19.73 -17.71 -40.65
C LYS A 10 -19.75 -18.20 -39.20
N LYS A 11 -19.31 -17.35 -38.27
CA LYS A 11 -19.30 -17.59 -36.82
C LYS A 11 -20.67 -18.11 -36.38
N LYS A 12 -20.72 -19.29 -35.74
CA LYS A 12 -21.93 -19.76 -35.05
C LYS A 12 -22.06 -18.98 -33.75
N GLY A 13 -22.85 -17.91 -33.79
CA GLY A 13 -23.12 -17.07 -32.62
C GLY A 13 -24.27 -17.58 -31.75
N VAL A 14 -24.34 -17.07 -30.52
CA VAL A 14 -25.48 -17.26 -29.63
C VAL A 14 -26.27 -15.94 -29.62
N GLY A 15 -27.56 -16.01 -29.94
CA GLY A 15 -28.44 -14.85 -30.01
C GLY A 15 -29.65 -15.01 -29.09
N ILE A 16 -30.09 -13.92 -28.49
CA ILE A 16 -31.29 -13.88 -27.65
C ILE A 16 -32.34 -13.07 -28.40
N GLU A 17 -33.51 -13.68 -28.61
CA GLU A 17 -34.68 -13.02 -29.18
C GLU A 17 -35.70 -12.75 -28.08
N THR A 18 -36.26 -11.55 -28.06
CA THR A 18 -37.32 -11.12 -27.15
C THR A 18 -38.34 -10.31 -27.92
N ASP A 19 -39.52 -10.05 -27.33
CA ASP A 19 -40.57 -9.23 -27.95
C ASP A 19 -40.12 -7.81 -28.35
N ARG A 20 -38.97 -7.34 -27.85
CA ARG A 20 -38.40 -6.01 -28.13
C ARG A 20 -37.00 -6.05 -28.76
N TYR A 21 -36.42 -7.23 -28.98
CA TYR A 21 -35.01 -7.37 -29.36
C TYR A 21 -34.80 -8.60 -30.26
N ASP A 22 -34.19 -8.39 -31.42
CA ASP A 22 -33.89 -9.45 -32.37
C ASP A 22 -32.46 -9.97 -32.17
N TYR A 23 -32.23 -11.27 -32.38
CA TYR A 23 -30.91 -11.90 -32.29
C TYR A 23 -29.90 -11.27 -33.27
N LEU A 24 -30.36 -10.66 -34.37
CA LEU A 24 -29.54 -9.91 -35.32
C LEU A 24 -28.95 -8.62 -34.74
N THR A 25 -29.52 -8.11 -33.65
CA THR A 25 -29.05 -6.89 -32.97
C THR A 25 -28.07 -7.18 -31.83
N ASN A 26 -27.67 -8.43 -31.62
CA ASN A 26 -26.79 -8.82 -30.53
C ASN A 26 -25.39 -8.19 -30.67
N SER A 27 -24.89 -7.58 -29.59
CA SER A 27 -23.53 -7.03 -29.58
C SER A 27 -22.47 -8.16 -29.57
N SER A 28 -21.26 -7.83 -29.99
CA SER A 28 -20.11 -8.75 -29.94
C SER A 28 -19.85 -9.29 -28.52
N GLY A 29 -19.99 -8.43 -27.50
CA GLY A 29 -19.85 -8.82 -26.10
C GLY A 29 -20.92 -9.81 -25.64
N GLN A 30 -22.17 -9.64 -26.09
CA GLN A 30 -23.25 -10.58 -25.78
C GLN A 30 -23.07 -11.92 -26.47
N ASP A 31 -22.60 -11.93 -27.72
CA ASP A 31 -22.27 -13.18 -28.43
C ASP A 31 -21.14 -13.94 -27.72
N ASN A 32 -20.01 -13.27 -27.43
CA ASN A 32 -18.88 -13.88 -26.72
C ASN A 32 -19.30 -14.41 -25.34
N LEU A 33 -20.04 -13.62 -24.57
CA LEU A 33 -20.59 -14.05 -23.28
C LEU A 33 -21.51 -15.26 -23.44
N GLY A 34 -22.42 -15.23 -24.43
CA GLY A 34 -23.33 -16.33 -24.72
C GLY A 34 -22.60 -17.63 -24.98
N GLN A 35 -21.53 -17.61 -25.77
CA GLN A 35 -20.70 -18.79 -26.05
C GLN A 35 -20.04 -19.36 -24.80
N ILE A 36 -19.48 -18.50 -23.95
CA ILE A 36 -18.89 -18.92 -22.66
C ILE A 36 -19.96 -19.56 -21.76
N LEU A 37 -21.13 -18.93 -21.63
CA LEU A 37 -22.21 -19.47 -20.82
C LEU A 37 -22.73 -20.81 -21.35
N MET A 38 -22.84 -20.97 -22.67
CA MET A 38 -23.24 -22.23 -23.30
C MET A 38 -22.22 -23.35 -23.06
N ALA A 39 -20.92 -23.04 -23.02
CA ALA A 39 -19.89 -24.00 -22.65
C ALA A 39 -20.06 -24.48 -21.19
N VAL A 40 -20.32 -23.56 -20.26
CA VAL A 40 -20.59 -23.89 -18.85
C VAL A 40 -21.86 -24.75 -18.72
N LEU A 41 -22.94 -24.41 -19.41
CA LEU A 41 -24.17 -25.21 -19.42
C LEU A 41 -23.94 -26.60 -20.01
N SER A 42 -23.09 -26.72 -21.01
CA SER A 42 -22.70 -28.02 -21.59
C SER A 42 -21.99 -28.90 -20.55
N PHE A 43 -21.11 -28.34 -19.72
CA PHE A 43 -20.52 -29.06 -18.59
C PHE A 43 -21.55 -29.49 -17.55
N ASN A 44 -22.52 -28.62 -17.21
CA ASN A 44 -23.60 -28.99 -16.29
C ASN A 44 -24.41 -30.17 -16.83
N ARG A 45 -24.79 -30.12 -18.12
CA ARG A 45 -25.49 -31.22 -18.79
C ARG A 45 -24.66 -32.51 -18.81
N LEU A 46 -23.35 -32.43 -19.05
CA LEU A 46 -22.48 -33.61 -19.03
C LEU A 46 -22.39 -34.22 -17.63
N LYS A 47 -22.28 -33.40 -16.59
CA LYS A 47 -22.26 -33.86 -15.20
C LYS A 47 -23.55 -34.56 -14.79
N GLU A 48 -24.70 -34.08 -15.25
CA GLU A 48 -26.00 -34.70 -14.98
C GLU A 48 -26.21 -36.04 -15.72
N ASN A 49 -25.70 -36.15 -16.95
CA ASN A 49 -25.96 -37.31 -17.81
C ASN A 49 -24.88 -38.40 -17.76
N ARG A 50 -23.69 -38.11 -17.21
CA ARG A 50 -22.61 -39.11 -17.06
C ARG A 50 -22.66 -39.73 -15.67
N LYS A 51 -22.64 -41.07 -15.61
CA LYS A 51 -22.57 -41.83 -14.35
C LYS A 51 -21.29 -41.51 -13.56
N ASP A 52 -20.16 -41.42 -14.26
CA ASP A 52 -18.84 -41.16 -13.67
C ASP A 52 -18.32 -39.82 -14.18
N TRP A 53 -18.55 -38.76 -13.39
CA TRP A 53 -18.08 -37.42 -13.70
C TRP A 53 -16.71 -37.15 -13.08
N THR A 54 -15.69 -36.93 -13.92
CA THR A 54 -14.30 -36.70 -13.50
C THR A 54 -13.87 -35.23 -13.58
N GLY A 55 -14.77 -34.33 -13.97
CA GLY A 55 -14.47 -32.92 -14.18
C GLY A 55 -14.22 -32.55 -15.65
N GLY A 56 -13.55 -31.43 -15.87
CA GLY A 56 -13.30 -30.87 -17.19
C GLY A 56 -12.36 -29.68 -17.16
N LEU A 57 -11.88 -29.27 -18.34
CA LEU A 57 -11.01 -28.11 -18.53
C LEU A 57 -11.68 -27.14 -19.52
N LEU A 58 -11.84 -25.89 -19.10
CA LEU A 58 -12.35 -24.79 -19.92
C LEU A 58 -11.22 -23.79 -20.15
N LEU A 59 -10.86 -23.56 -21.41
CA LEU A 59 -9.84 -22.59 -21.82
C LEU A 59 -10.54 -21.42 -22.51
N ILE A 60 -10.29 -20.20 -22.04
CA ILE A 60 -10.85 -18.97 -22.61
C ILE A 60 -9.71 -18.00 -22.90
N ASP A 61 -9.50 -17.69 -24.17
CA ASP A 61 -8.56 -16.66 -24.56
C ASP A 61 -9.24 -15.29 -24.53
N GLU A 62 -8.54 -14.26 -24.05
CA GLU A 62 -8.97 -12.87 -23.95
C GLU A 62 -10.41 -12.72 -23.40
N ILE A 63 -10.63 -13.20 -22.17
CA ILE A 63 -11.97 -13.18 -21.56
C ILE A 63 -12.59 -11.78 -21.44
N ASP A 64 -11.76 -10.74 -21.47
CA ASP A 64 -12.17 -9.33 -21.41
C ASP A 64 -12.63 -8.75 -22.74
N ALA A 65 -12.39 -9.43 -23.87
CA ALA A 65 -12.67 -8.93 -25.20
C ALA A 65 -14.13 -8.48 -25.35
N THR A 66 -14.32 -7.19 -25.69
CA THR A 66 -15.62 -6.54 -25.95
C THR A 66 -16.60 -6.49 -24.76
N LEU A 67 -16.15 -6.86 -23.56
CA LEU A 67 -16.97 -6.80 -22.34
C LEU A 67 -16.68 -5.53 -21.54
N HIS A 68 -17.73 -4.91 -20.99
CA HIS A 68 -17.60 -3.84 -20.02
C HIS A 68 -16.91 -4.35 -18.73
N PRO A 69 -16.06 -3.56 -18.03
CA PRO A 69 -15.33 -4.02 -16.83
C PRO A 69 -16.21 -4.66 -15.75
N ALA A 70 -17.41 -4.12 -15.52
CA ALA A 70 -18.35 -4.70 -14.57
C ALA A 70 -18.85 -6.11 -14.99
N ALA A 71 -19.02 -6.35 -16.30
CA ALA A 71 -19.41 -7.66 -16.82
C ALA A 71 -18.25 -8.66 -16.71
N GLN A 72 -17.01 -8.22 -16.95
CA GLN A 72 -15.80 -9.05 -16.77
C GLN A 72 -15.71 -9.60 -15.33
N LYS A 73 -15.82 -8.72 -14.32
CA LYS A 73 -15.77 -9.10 -12.89
C LYS A 73 -16.88 -10.11 -12.53
N ARG A 74 -18.11 -9.85 -12.98
CA ARG A 74 -19.26 -10.74 -12.76
C ARG A 74 -19.10 -12.09 -13.45
N LEU A 75 -18.55 -12.13 -14.66
CA LEU A 75 -18.30 -13.36 -15.41
C LEU A 75 -17.25 -14.22 -14.70
N VAL A 76 -16.15 -13.61 -14.24
CA VAL A 76 -15.12 -14.35 -13.49
C VAL A 76 -15.67 -14.89 -12.16
N ASP A 77 -16.41 -14.10 -11.39
CA ASP A 77 -17.02 -14.59 -10.14
C ASP A 77 -18.01 -15.74 -10.41
N LEU A 78 -18.76 -15.67 -11.52
CA LEU A 78 -19.61 -16.76 -11.98
C LEU A 78 -18.79 -18.01 -12.33
N LEU A 79 -17.73 -17.86 -13.13
CA LEU A 79 -16.88 -18.98 -13.53
C LEU A 79 -16.22 -19.66 -12.33
N ILE A 80 -15.73 -18.90 -11.34
CA ILE A 80 -15.18 -19.44 -10.09
C ILE A 80 -16.24 -20.28 -9.36
N ARG A 81 -17.47 -19.79 -9.26
CA ARG A 81 -18.56 -20.51 -8.60
C ARG A 81 -18.93 -21.80 -9.34
N GLU A 82 -19.12 -21.72 -10.66
CA GLU A 82 -19.49 -22.88 -11.47
C GLU A 82 -18.33 -23.88 -11.58
N ALA A 83 -17.08 -23.43 -11.58
CA ALA A 83 -15.88 -24.28 -11.54
C ALA A 83 -15.91 -25.23 -10.33
N LYS A 84 -16.14 -24.68 -9.13
CA LYS A 84 -16.28 -25.45 -7.89
C LYS A 84 -17.47 -26.39 -7.94
N LYS A 85 -18.64 -25.90 -8.36
CA LYS A 85 -19.88 -26.69 -8.43
C LYS A 85 -19.76 -27.85 -9.42
N LEU A 86 -19.13 -27.62 -10.57
CA LEU A 86 -19.01 -28.60 -11.64
C LEU A 86 -17.73 -29.43 -11.55
N ASN A 87 -16.82 -29.15 -10.61
CA ASN A 87 -15.50 -29.77 -10.55
C ASN A 87 -14.72 -29.63 -11.87
N ILE A 88 -14.72 -28.42 -12.45
CA ILE A 88 -13.96 -28.11 -13.67
C ILE A 88 -12.85 -27.12 -13.36
N GLN A 89 -11.74 -27.21 -14.09
CA GLN A 89 -10.69 -26.20 -14.10
C GLN A 89 -10.98 -25.19 -15.21
N VAL A 90 -10.88 -23.91 -14.90
CA VAL A 90 -11.04 -22.82 -15.87
C VAL A 90 -9.72 -22.07 -15.96
N VAL A 91 -9.18 -21.93 -17.17
CA VAL A 91 -7.97 -21.17 -17.45
C VAL A 91 -8.34 -20.06 -18.41
N VAL A 92 -7.99 -18.83 -18.05
CA VAL A 92 -8.32 -17.64 -18.83
C VAL A 92 -7.08 -16.78 -19.05
N THR A 93 -7.01 -16.10 -20.18
CA THR A 93 -6.02 -15.03 -20.44
C THR A 93 -6.75 -13.68 -20.45
N THR A 94 -6.05 -12.63 -20.04
CA THR A 94 -6.60 -11.26 -20.06
C THR A 94 -5.49 -10.21 -20.07
N HIS A 95 -5.76 -9.09 -20.73
CA HIS A 95 -4.96 -7.86 -20.63
C HIS A 95 -5.68 -6.76 -19.83
N SER A 96 -6.90 -7.02 -19.37
CA SER A 96 -7.70 -6.05 -18.62
C SER A 96 -7.10 -5.80 -17.23
N SER A 97 -6.52 -4.62 -17.06
CA SER A 97 -6.00 -4.15 -15.77
C SER A 97 -7.08 -4.16 -14.67
N ASP A 98 -8.32 -3.77 -15.02
CA ASP A 98 -9.48 -3.82 -14.13
C ASP A 98 -9.80 -5.23 -13.63
N LEU A 99 -9.68 -6.23 -14.51
CA LEU A 99 -9.93 -7.63 -14.18
C LEU A 99 -8.78 -8.20 -13.35
N LEU A 100 -7.53 -7.89 -13.72
CA LEU A 100 -6.34 -8.28 -12.97
C LEU A 100 -6.40 -7.74 -11.54
N ARG A 101 -6.82 -6.49 -11.35
CA ARG A 101 -7.05 -5.90 -10.02
C ARG A 101 -8.04 -6.72 -9.20
N HIS A 102 -9.17 -7.10 -9.80
CA HIS A 102 -10.19 -7.95 -9.15
C HIS A 102 -9.62 -9.33 -8.78
N ILE A 103 -8.88 -9.97 -9.67
CA ILE A 103 -8.22 -11.26 -9.39
C ILE A 103 -7.20 -11.14 -8.26
N CYS A 104 -6.40 -10.08 -8.22
CA CYS A 104 -5.44 -9.84 -7.14
C CYS A 104 -6.10 -9.76 -5.76
N THR A 105 -7.34 -9.25 -5.67
CA THR A 105 -8.10 -9.29 -4.40
C THR A 105 -8.51 -10.69 -3.97
N LYS A 106 -8.68 -11.61 -4.95
CA LYS A 106 -8.94 -13.02 -4.66
C LYS A 106 -7.63 -13.70 -4.27
N THR A 107 -6.50 -13.42 -4.90
CA THR A 107 -5.23 -14.12 -4.63
C THR A 107 -4.41 -13.56 -3.47
N THR A 108 -4.84 -12.45 -2.84
CA THR A 108 -4.11 -11.75 -1.77
C THR A 108 -3.62 -12.66 -0.62
N TYR A 109 -4.37 -13.70 -0.27
CA TYR A 109 -4.05 -14.60 0.84
C TYR A 109 -3.41 -15.92 0.41
N ASN A 110 -3.10 -16.06 -0.87
CA ASN A 110 -2.42 -17.25 -1.36
C ASN A 110 -0.96 -17.26 -0.92
N ARG A 111 -0.50 -18.45 -0.52
CA ARG A 111 0.88 -18.77 -0.15
C ARG A 111 1.32 -20.01 -0.91
N ASP A 112 2.60 -20.35 -0.84
CA ASP A 112 3.12 -21.56 -1.48
C ASP A 112 2.48 -22.85 -0.95
N ASP A 113 2.08 -22.86 0.32
CA ASP A 113 1.44 -23.98 1.00
C ASP A 113 -0.10 -23.89 1.05
N ARG A 114 -0.68 -22.74 0.70
CA ARG A 114 -2.13 -22.48 0.80
C ARG A 114 -2.63 -21.73 -0.42
N ASN A 115 -3.44 -22.40 -1.23
CA ASN A 115 -4.10 -21.83 -2.41
C ASN A 115 -5.62 -21.85 -2.19
N ASN A 116 -6.28 -20.73 -2.47
CA ASN A 116 -7.73 -20.57 -2.38
C ASN A 116 -8.50 -20.94 -3.67
N GLU A 117 -7.92 -21.85 -4.46
CA GLU A 117 -8.44 -22.38 -5.73
C GLU A 117 -8.44 -21.37 -6.89
N VAL A 118 -7.85 -20.19 -6.71
CA VAL A 118 -7.63 -19.19 -7.76
C VAL A 118 -6.15 -18.87 -7.81
N GLU A 119 -5.52 -18.97 -8.98
CA GLU A 119 -4.12 -18.56 -9.17
C GLU A 119 -4.00 -17.56 -10.31
N LEU A 120 -3.06 -16.64 -10.15
CA LEU A 120 -2.66 -15.68 -11.17
C LEU A 120 -1.21 -15.96 -11.57
N PHE A 121 -0.97 -16.17 -12.85
CA PHE A 121 0.37 -16.18 -13.43
C PHE A 121 0.50 -15.00 -14.37
N TYR A 122 1.39 -14.07 -14.05
CA TYR A 122 1.68 -12.90 -14.87
C TYR A 122 2.90 -13.17 -15.74
N PHE A 123 2.74 -12.99 -17.05
CA PHE A 123 3.78 -13.23 -18.04
C PHE A 123 4.27 -11.88 -18.53
N THR A 124 5.57 -11.62 -18.43
CA THR A 124 6.19 -10.38 -18.92
C THR A 124 7.42 -10.67 -19.76
N ASN A 125 7.70 -9.78 -20.71
CA ASN A 125 8.92 -9.78 -21.51
C ASN A 125 9.72 -8.47 -21.35
N ALA A 126 9.46 -7.70 -20.29
CA ALA A 126 10.07 -6.38 -20.07
C ALA A 126 11.61 -6.41 -20.10
N ASN A 127 12.21 -7.49 -19.59
CA ASN A 127 13.66 -7.69 -19.57
C ASN A 127 14.20 -8.44 -20.81
N ARG A 128 13.49 -8.40 -21.94
CA ARG A 128 13.83 -9.12 -23.19
C ARG A 128 13.94 -10.64 -23.03
N ARG A 129 13.37 -11.17 -21.96
CA ARG A 129 13.20 -12.60 -21.70
C ARG A 129 11.82 -12.81 -21.12
N LEU A 130 11.22 -13.96 -21.44
CA LEU A 130 9.95 -14.35 -20.84
C LEU A 130 10.18 -14.68 -19.36
N ASP A 131 9.64 -13.85 -18.48
CA ASP A 131 9.59 -14.07 -17.04
C ASP A 131 8.13 -14.36 -16.63
N ILE A 132 7.94 -15.33 -15.72
CA ILE A 132 6.63 -15.74 -15.21
C ILE A 132 6.61 -15.48 -13.70
N MET A 133 5.64 -14.69 -13.24
CA MET A 133 5.45 -14.36 -11.84
C MET A 133 4.16 -15.01 -11.33
N ARG A 134 4.25 -15.79 -10.25
CA ARG A 134 3.10 -16.39 -9.57
C ARG A 134 2.56 -15.43 -8.52
N ASN A 135 1.26 -15.12 -8.60
CA ASN A 135 0.50 -14.24 -7.72
C ASN A 135 1.23 -12.92 -7.35
N PRO A 136 1.78 -12.15 -8.33
CA PRO A 136 2.40 -10.87 -8.01
C PRO A 136 1.37 -9.86 -7.49
N ASP A 137 1.84 -8.88 -6.71
CA ASP A 137 1.00 -7.76 -6.28
C ASP A 137 0.55 -6.95 -7.50
N TYR A 138 -0.66 -6.38 -7.45
CA TYR A 138 -1.22 -5.59 -8.54
C TYR A 138 -0.33 -4.39 -8.92
N SER A 139 0.36 -3.76 -7.96
CA SER A 139 1.33 -2.69 -8.25
C SER A 139 2.44 -3.13 -9.19
N THR A 140 2.90 -4.39 -9.09
CA THR A 140 3.93 -4.92 -9.98
C THR A 140 3.39 -5.08 -11.40
N ILE A 141 2.17 -5.60 -11.53
CA ILE A 141 1.47 -5.75 -12.80
C ILE A 141 1.20 -4.38 -13.44
N GLU A 142 0.67 -3.44 -12.67
CA GLU A 142 0.32 -2.10 -13.14
C GLU A 142 1.56 -1.34 -13.63
N ASN A 143 2.65 -1.37 -12.87
CA ASN A 143 3.93 -0.78 -13.29
C ASN A 143 4.46 -1.39 -14.59
N ASP A 144 4.37 -2.71 -14.75
CA ASP A 144 4.84 -3.38 -15.98
C ASP A 144 3.96 -3.03 -17.19
N LEU A 145 2.62 -3.03 -17.01
CA LEU A 145 1.65 -2.66 -18.05
C LEU A 145 1.77 -1.19 -18.49
N LEU A 146 2.01 -0.28 -17.54
CA LEU A 146 2.15 1.15 -17.79
C LEU A 146 3.59 1.57 -18.16
N VAL A 147 4.57 0.66 -18.01
CA VAL A 147 6.00 0.94 -18.17
C VAL A 147 6.45 2.07 -17.22
N GLU A 148 5.99 1.98 -15.96
CA GLU A 148 6.30 2.91 -14.89
C GLU A 148 7.30 2.29 -13.88
N SER A 149 8.10 3.14 -13.26
CA SER A 149 9.01 2.74 -12.17
C SER A 149 8.58 3.40 -10.86
N MET A 150 9.08 2.91 -9.71
CA MET A 150 8.81 3.55 -8.41
C MET A 150 9.16 5.05 -8.35
N LEU A 151 10.06 5.53 -9.22
CA LEU A 151 10.42 6.95 -9.29
C LEU A 151 9.32 7.80 -9.95
N GLN A 152 8.58 7.21 -10.90
CA GLN A 152 7.50 7.85 -11.65
C GLN A 152 6.11 7.48 -11.15
N ASN A 153 6.02 6.42 -10.34
CA ASN A 153 4.76 5.90 -9.84
C ASN A 153 4.10 6.97 -8.93
N PRO A 154 2.91 7.48 -9.32
CA PRO A 154 2.21 8.51 -8.56
C PRO A 154 1.56 7.96 -7.28
N ASN A 155 1.44 6.62 -7.13
CA ASN A 155 0.74 5.94 -6.04
C ASN A 155 1.66 5.68 -4.84
N LYS A 156 2.39 6.70 -4.38
CA LYS A 156 3.10 6.62 -3.09
C LYS A 156 2.12 6.69 -1.93
N VAL A 157 2.42 5.96 -0.85
CA VAL A 157 1.60 6.05 0.36
C VAL A 157 1.80 7.42 0.98
N LYS A 158 0.71 8.16 1.13
CA LYS A 158 0.72 9.49 1.75
C LYS A 158 0.88 9.37 3.26
N ILE A 159 1.77 10.19 3.82
CA ILE A 159 1.98 10.29 5.27
C ILE A 159 1.46 11.64 5.76
N TYR A 160 0.52 11.60 6.70
CA TYR A 160 0.13 12.74 7.52
C TYR A 160 0.90 12.72 8.83
N SER A 161 1.33 13.90 9.25
CA SER A 161 2.08 14.15 10.48
C SER A 161 1.62 15.47 11.08
N GLU A 162 1.91 15.68 12.36
CA GLU A 162 1.43 16.87 13.08
C GLU A 162 2.12 18.16 12.58
N ASP A 163 3.45 18.17 12.64
CA ASP A 163 4.27 19.34 12.38
C ASP A 163 5.63 19.00 11.72
N GLU A 164 6.45 20.03 11.53
CA GLU A 164 7.71 19.94 10.79
C GLU A 164 8.77 19.14 11.55
N GLU A 165 8.78 19.25 12.88
CA GLU A 165 9.69 18.54 13.76
C GLU A 165 9.40 17.03 13.75
N ASN A 166 8.12 16.64 13.81
CA ASN A 166 7.70 15.25 13.60
C ASN A 166 8.20 14.72 12.26
N ARG A 167 8.01 15.48 11.18
CA ARG A 167 8.47 15.10 9.83
C ARG A 167 9.98 14.97 9.74
N TRP A 168 10.73 15.88 10.36
CA TRP A 168 12.18 15.82 10.40
C TRP A 168 12.62 14.52 11.08
N PHE A 169 12.06 14.21 12.26
CA PHE A 169 12.38 13.01 13.02
C PHE A 169 12.04 11.74 12.23
N LEU A 170 10.85 11.68 11.64
CA LEU A 170 10.43 10.58 10.77
C LEU A 170 11.40 10.38 9.60
N ARG A 171 11.75 11.44 8.87
CA ARG A 171 12.66 11.33 7.72
C ARG A 171 14.03 10.78 8.09
N LYS A 172 14.48 11.03 9.31
CA LYS A 172 15.74 10.48 9.85
C LYS A 172 15.62 9.03 10.33
N LEU A 173 14.43 8.60 10.78
CA LEU A 173 14.18 7.20 11.17
C LEU A 173 14.08 6.24 9.99
N ILE A 174 13.55 6.70 8.85
CA ILE A 174 13.22 5.85 7.69
C ILE A 174 13.86 6.31 6.36
N PRO A 175 15.15 6.69 6.31
CA PRO A 175 15.77 7.21 5.09
C PRO A 175 15.68 6.22 3.91
N GLU A 176 15.75 4.91 4.18
CA GLU A 176 15.63 3.84 3.19
C GLU A 176 14.22 3.70 2.59
N TYR A 177 13.19 4.16 3.30
CA TYR A 177 11.79 4.03 2.87
C TYR A 177 11.22 5.31 2.25
N LEU A 178 11.97 6.42 2.21
CA LEU A 178 11.50 7.69 1.65
C LEU A 178 11.08 7.61 0.18
N ALA A 179 11.63 6.66 -0.59
CA ALA A 179 11.23 6.45 -1.98
C ALA A 179 9.77 5.96 -2.12
N TYR A 180 9.24 5.28 -1.09
CA TYR A 180 7.94 4.60 -1.07
C TYR A 180 6.78 5.49 -0.61
N VAL A 181 7.10 6.66 -0.05
CA VAL A 181 6.16 7.52 0.68
C VAL A 181 6.13 8.93 0.13
N ASP A 182 5.01 9.59 0.34
CA ASP A 182 4.83 11.02 0.12
C ASP A 182 4.51 11.69 1.46
N VAL A 183 5.51 12.32 2.08
CA VAL A 183 5.37 12.98 3.38
C VAL A 183 4.80 14.38 3.17
N LEU A 184 3.52 14.56 3.51
CA LEU A 184 2.81 15.79 3.22
C LEU A 184 3.25 16.92 4.15
N ASP A 185 3.56 18.07 3.57
CA ASP A 185 3.91 19.28 4.32
C ASP A 185 2.66 20.03 4.79
N VAL A 186 2.03 19.50 5.85
CA VAL A 186 0.84 20.08 6.48
C VAL A 186 1.11 20.37 7.95
N LYS A 187 0.48 21.40 8.52
CA LYS A 187 0.54 21.69 9.96
C LYS A 187 -0.87 21.47 10.52
N ILE A 188 -1.07 20.35 11.20
CA ILE A 188 -2.37 19.92 11.73
C ILE A 188 -2.14 19.33 13.12
N GLY A 189 -2.84 19.84 14.14
CA GLY A 189 -2.69 19.30 15.49
C GLY A 189 -3.28 17.89 15.64
N CYS A 190 -2.81 17.12 16.62
CA CYS A 190 -3.30 15.77 16.94
C CYS A 190 -4.85 15.67 16.96
N ASP A 191 -5.53 16.51 17.74
CA ASP A 191 -7.00 16.49 17.86
C ASP A 191 -7.72 16.69 16.53
N GLN A 192 -7.15 17.53 15.65
CA GLN A 192 -7.69 17.80 14.33
C GLN A 192 -7.47 16.60 13.40
N LEU A 193 -6.29 15.97 13.43
CA LEU A 193 -6.02 14.74 12.67
C LEU A 193 -6.96 13.61 13.09
N ILE A 194 -7.20 13.44 14.38
CA ILE A 194 -8.12 12.43 14.91
C ILE A 194 -9.56 12.73 14.47
N SER A 195 -9.98 14.00 14.53
CA SER A 195 -11.31 14.43 14.07
C SER A 195 -11.50 14.19 12.56
N LEU A 196 -10.49 14.49 11.75
CA LEU A 196 -10.50 14.24 10.32
C LEU A 196 -10.58 12.74 10.01
N TYR A 197 -9.80 11.92 10.74
CA TYR A 197 -9.85 10.47 10.60
C TYR A 197 -11.23 9.90 10.92
N ALA A 198 -11.83 10.35 12.03
CA ALA A 198 -13.17 9.92 12.43
C ALA A 198 -14.25 10.39 11.44
N GLY A 199 -14.06 11.57 10.83
CA GLY A 199 -14.98 12.14 9.85
C GLY A 199 -14.96 11.44 8.49
N ASP A 200 -13.79 10.98 8.02
CA ASP A 200 -13.65 10.26 6.75
C ASP A 200 -12.67 9.07 6.85
N VAL A 201 -13.13 8.01 7.50
CA VAL A 201 -12.41 6.73 7.61
C VAL A 201 -12.11 6.13 6.23
N SER A 202 -12.93 6.41 5.21
CA SER A 202 -12.76 5.84 3.87
C SER A 202 -11.52 6.42 3.17
N TYR A 203 -11.25 7.71 3.39
CA TYR A 203 -10.03 8.37 2.92
C TYR A 203 -8.86 8.10 3.87
N PHE A 204 -9.02 8.41 5.16
CA PHE A 204 -7.93 8.36 6.12
C PHE A 204 -7.52 6.95 6.52
N GLY A 205 -8.32 5.92 6.25
CA GLY A 205 -7.92 4.51 6.34
C GLY A 205 -6.91 4.09 5.27
N ASN A 206 -6.78 4.88 4.20
CA ASN A 206 -5.92 4.63 3.04
C ASN A 206 -4.66 5.51 3.02
N VAL A 207 -4.39 6.25 4.11
CA VAL A 207 -3.14 7.00 4.31
C VAL A 207 -2.45 6.49 5.57
N LEU A 208 -1.16 6.79 5.74
CA LEU A 208 -0.44 6.51 6.98
C LEU A 208 -0.40 7.78 7.83
N ILE A 209 -0.68 7.68 9.13
CA ILE A 209 -0.63 8.80 10.06
C ILE A 209 0.45 8.54 11.10
N VAL A 210 1.34 9.50 11.29
CA VAL A 210 2.43 9.46 12.26
C VAL A 210 2.22 10.58 13.28
N PHE A 211 1.98 10.18 14.53
CA PHE A 211 1.80 11.07 15.66
C PHE A 211 3.10 11.27 16.44
N ASP A 212 3.15 12.33 17.25
CA ASP A 212 4.21 12.51 18.24
C ASP A 212 4.18 11.40 19.30
N GLY A 213 5.30 11.22 20.01
CA GLY A 213 5.42 10.22 21.07
C GLY A 213 4.57 10.54 22.32
N ASP A 214 4.14 11.78 22.50
CA ASP A 214 3.36 12.25 23.66
C ASP A 214 1.85 11.99 23.56
N VAL A 215 1.36 11.54 22.41
CA VAL A 215 -0.06 11.24 22.18
C VAL A 215 -0.50 10.01 22.97
N LYS A 216 -1.53 10.19 23.80
CA LYS A 216 -2.01 9.16 24.74
C LYS A 216 -3.10 8.32 24.10
N GLU A 217 -3.23 7.06 24.53
CA GLU A 217 -4.25 6.17 23.97
C GLU A 217 -5.68 6.68 24.12
N LYS A 218 -5.96 7.42 25.20
CA LYS A 218 -7.25 8.08 25.45
C LYS A 218 -7.63 9.08 24.36
N ASP A 219 -6.65 9.66 23.65
CA ASP A 219 -6.93 10.67 22.63
C ASP A 219 -7.57 9.99 21.40
N PHE A 220 -7.36 8.68 21.22
CA PHE A 220 -7.98 7.86 20.20
C PHE A 220 -9.32 7.22 20.60
N ASP A 221 -9.88 7.52 21.77
CA ASP A 221 -11.12 6.90 22.27
C ASP A 221 -12.33 7.17 21.35
N THR A 222 -12.26 8.25 20.56
CA THR A 222 -13.25 8.60 19.53
C THR A 222 -13.30 7.59 18.38
N ILE A 223 -12.23 6.79 18.18
CA ILE A 223 -12.09 5.83 17.10
C ILE A 223 -12.14 4.40 17.67
N PRO A 224 -13.09 3.55 17.24
CA PRO A 224 -13.21 2.19 17.73
C PRO A 224 -11.89 1.39 17.60
N VAL A 225 -11.48 0.73 18.68
CA VAL A 225 -10.23 -0.08 18.73
C VAL A 225 -10.18 -1.13 17.62
N LEU A 226 -11.31 -1.80 17.34
CA LEU A 226 -11.41 -2.78 16.26
C LEU A 226 -11.10 -2.18 14.89
N LEU A 227 -11.50 -0.93 14.65
CA LEU A 227 -11.23 -0.22 13.41
C LEU A 227 -9.76 0.14 13.30
N ARG A 228 -9.16 0.66 14.38
CA ARG A 228 -7.72 0.97 14.45
C ARG A 228 -6.87 -0.26 14.19
N ASN A 229 -7.17 -1.37 14.84
CA ASN A 229 -6.44 -2.63 14.66
C ASN A 229 -6.62 -3.22 13.26
N ARG A 230 -7.81 -3.08 12.66
CA ARG A 230 -8.08 -3.56 11.30
C ARG A 230 -7.35 -2.75 10.23
N LEU A 231 -7.33 -1.42 10.37
CA LEU A 231 -6.70 -0.54 9.39
C LEU A 231 -5.18 -0.46 9.58
N ASN A 232 -4.70 -0.55 10.83
CA ASN A 232 -3.28 -0.56 11.17
C ASN A 232 -2.49 0.50 10.39
N ASN A 233 -2.89 1.76 10.51
CA ASN A 233 -2.34 2.87 9.71
C ASN A 233 -2.06 4.13 10.53
N MET A 234 -2.02 3.98 11.85
CA MET A 234 -1.68 5.03 12.81
C MET A 234 -0.50 4.52 13.63
N ILE A 235 0.58 5.27 13.64
CA ILE A 235 1.79 4.96 14.42
C ILE A 235 2.24 6.20 15.19
N LYS A 236 3.06 5.99 16.21
CA LYS A 236 3.67 7.06 17.02
C LYS A 236 5.18 7.03 16.82
N LEU A 237 5.81 8.20 16.84
CA LEU A 237 7.25 8.30 16.93
C LEU A 237 7.76 7.61 18.21
N PRO A 238 9.00 7.08 18.19
CA PRO A 238 9.58 6.43 19.36
C PRO A 238 9.75 7.43 20.52
N GLY A 239 9.47 6.97 21.73
CA GLY A 239 9.50 7.79 22.95
C GLY A 239 8.11 8.08 23.52
N ILE A 240 8.08 8.87 24.59
CA ILE A 240 6.86 9.26 25.32
C ILE A 240 6.65 10.79 25.34
N VAL A 241 7.53 11.50 24.65
CA VAL A 241 7.57 12.97 24.57
C VAL A 241 7.63 13.40 23.11
N ARG A 242 7.44 14.70 22.88
CA ARG A 242 7.57 15.34 21.57
C ARG A 242 9.00 15.21 20.99
N PRO A 243 9.16 15.21 19.65
CA PRO A 243 10.45 14.98 18.98
C PRO A 243 11.58 15.91 19.46
N GLU A 244 11.28 17.18 19.70
CA GLU A 244 12.24 18.19 20.13
C GLU A 244 12.80 17.87 21.52
N GLN A 245 11.93 17.38 22.40
CA GLN A 245 12.30 17.01 23.77
C GLN A 245 13.10 15.71 23.79
N VAL A 246 12.81 14.74 22.92
CA VAL A 246 13.63 13.53 22.77
C VAL A 246 15.08 13.90 22.48
N ILE A 247 15.31 14.83 21.56
CA ILE A 247 16.66 15.28 21.19
C ILE A 247 17.32 16.06 22.33
N TYR A 248 16.60 16.95 23.00
CA TYR A 248 17.14 17.71 24.12
C TYR A 248 17.55 16.81 25.30
N ASP A 249 16.65 15.92 25.71
CA ASP A 249 16.87 15.00 26.83
C ASP A 249 18.04 14.06 26.51
N TYR A 250 18.16 13.61 25.26
CA TYR A 250 19.31 12.82 24.80
C TYR A 250 20.63 13.58 24.96
N ILE A 251 20.74 14.80 24.44
CA ILE A 251 21.96 15.62 24.55
C ILE A 251 22.38 15.77 26.02
N LEU A 252 21.43 16.03 26.93
CA LEU A 252 21.73 16.21 28.34
C LEU A 252 22.13 14.92 29.04
N SER A 253 21.67 13.76 28.54
CA SER A 253 22.01 12.44 29.07
C SER A 253 23.37 11.90 28.63
N LEU A 254 24.00 12.50 27.61
CA LEU A 254 25.28 12.05 27.07
C LEU A 254 26.41 12.15 28.10
N ASP A 255 27.24 11.09 28.17
CA ASP A 255 28.48 11.10 28.94
C ASP A 255 29.47 12.12 28.35
N SER A 256 30.31 12.68 29.20
CA SER A 256 31.44 13.54 28.86
C SER A 256 32.40 12.96 27.82
N GLU A 257 32.56 11.63 27.76
CA GLU A 257 33.43 10.93 26.80
C GLU A 257 32.69 10.49 25.52
N HIS A 258 31.41 10.85 25.36
CA HIS A 258 30.62 10.41 24.21
C HIS A 258 31.16 10.99 22.89
N LEU A 259 31.21 10.15 21.85
CA LEU A 259 31.83 10.47 20.56
C LEU A 259 31.16 11.67 19.84
N TYR A 260 29.88 11.91 20.12
CA TYR A 260 29.17 13.09 19.62
C TYR A 260 29.89 14.41 19.93
N TRP A 261 30.55 14.52 21.08
CA TRP A 261 31.23 15.76 21.50
C TRP A 261 32.41 16.13 20.59
N GLU A 262 33.02 15.17 19.89
CA GLU A 262 34.03 15.46 18.87
C GLU A 262 33.46 16.23 17.66
N ASN A 263 32.19 16.01 17.33
CA ASN A 263 31.51 16.73 16.26
C ASN A 263 30.93 18.05 16.76
N ALA A 264 30.30 18.04 17.95
CA ALA A 264 29.73 19.24 18.55
C ALA A 264 30.79 20.33 18.83
N SER A 265 31.97 19.95 19.30
CA SER A 265 33.06 20.89 19.62
C SER A 265 33.57 21.67 18.40
N LYS A 266 33.52 21.09 17.19
CA LYS A 266 33.92 21.76 15.94
C LYS A 266 33.06 22.98 15.60
N VAL A 267 31.82 23.01 16.09
CA VAL A 267 30.86 24.10 15.92
C VAL A 267 30.64 24.90 17.21
N GLY A 268 31.53 24.74 18.19
CA GLY A 268 31.49 25.47 19.46
C GLY A 268 30.42 25.00 20.43
N MET A 269 29.81 23.83 20.21
CA MET A 269 28.81 23.26 21.09
C MET A 269 29.42 22.28 22.10
N ASN A 270 28.92 22.34 23.33
CA ASN A 270 29.27 21.43 24.41
C ASN A 270 28.07 21.27 25.37
N TRP A 271 28.17 20.36 26.32
CA TRP A 271 27.09 20.09 27.26
C TRP A 271 26.66 21.34 28.04
N THR A 272 27.61 22.16 28.50
CA THR A 272 27.31 23.41 29.23
C THR A 272 26.53 24.39 28.36
N TYR A 273 26.88 24.52 27.09
CA TYR A 273 26.12 25.34 26.15
C TYR A 273 24.66 24.90 26.07
N PHE A 274 24.41 23.60 25.86
CA PHE A 274 23.04 23.08 25.74
C PHE A 274 22.26 23.20 27.04
N LYS A 275 22.92 23.05 28.19
CA LYS A 275 22.27 23.24 29.49
C LYS A 275 21.88 24.69 29.76
N GLU A 276 22.78 25.64 29.47
CA GLU A 276 22.53 27.07 29.72
C GLU A 276 21.63 27.72 28.64
N ASN A 277 21.65 27.19 27.40
CA ASN A 277 20.91 27.71 26.25
C ASN A 277 19.81 26.75 25.76
N GLY A 278 19.34 25.85 26.63
CA GLY A 278 18.25 24.92 26.34
C GLY A 278 16.87 25.61 26.25
N PRO A 279 15.80 24.83 26.01
CA PRO A 279 14.43 25.33 25.95
C PRO A 279 13.98 26.07 27.22
N ASP A 280 14.53 25.73 28.38
CA ASP A 280 14.19 26.35 29.67
C ASP A 280 15.05 27.59 30.00
N SER A 281 15.91 28.02 29.09
CA SER A 281 16.74 29.23 29.27
C SER A 281 15.92 30.53 29.21
N GLU A 282 16.48 31.62 29.75
CA GLU A 282 15.85 32.95 29.73
C GLU A 282 15.47 33.40 28.31
N ARG A 283 16.21 32.94 27.29
CA ARG A 283 15.99 33.25 25.88
C ARG A 283 14.60 32.87 25.38
N TYR A 284 13.99 31.81 25.92
CA TYR A 284 12.67 31.35 25.51
C TYR A 284 11.60 31.55 26.60
N SER A 285 11.95 32.17 27.73
CA SER A 285 11.09 32.32 28.91
C SER A 285 9.73 33.00 28.66
N GLN A 286 9.61 33.80 27.60
CA GLN A 286 8.36 34.48 27.23
C GLN A 286 7.33 33.56 26.55
N GLU A 287 7.74 32.36 26.14
CA GLU A 287 6.91 31.42 25.41
C GLU A 287 6.31 30.32 26.29
N LYS A 288 5.20 29.75 25.84
CA LYS A 288 4.65 28.53 26.45
C LYS A 288 5.63 27.37 26.28
N GLU A 289 5.63 26.42 27.22
CA GLU A 289 6.54 25.27 27.22
C GLU A 289 6.69 24.58 25.86
N ARG A 290 5.59 24.28 25.16
CA ARG A 290 5.67 23.65 23.82
C ARG A 290 6.39 24.51 22.80
N GLU A 291 6.13 25.81 22.80
CA GLU A 291 6.77 26.75 21.88
C GLU A 291 8.26 26.98 22.23
N ARG A 292 8.63 26.85 23.51
CA ARG A 292 10.03 26.93 23.95
C ARG A 292 10.89 25.84 23.30
N TYR A 293 10.44 24.58 23.40
CA TYR A 293 11.14 23.44 22.79
C TYR A 293 11.19 23.56 21.27
N LYS A 294 10.09 23.98 20.63
CA LYS A 294 10.03 24.20 19.18
C LYS A 294 11.04 25.24 18.70
N LYS A 295 11.02 26.44 19.29
CA LYS A 295 11.94 27.51 18.89
C LYS A 295 13.39 27.10 19.08
N TRP A 296 13.70 26.49 20.21
CA TRP A 296 15.04 25.95 20.47
C TRP A 296 15.44 24.94 19.39
N PHE A 297 14.58 23.97 19.07
CA PHE A 297 14.87 22.94 18.08
C PHE A 297 15.12 23.53 16.68
N VAL A 298 14.22 24.40 16.21
CA VAL A 298 14.32 25.03 14.88
C VAL A 298 15.59 25.86 14.73
N GLU A 299 15.99 26.61 15.77
CA GLU A 299 17.23 27.40 15.74
C GLU A 299 18.50 26.53 15.65
N HIS A 300 18.45 25.30 16.20
CA HIS A 300 19.61 24.41 16.28
C HIS A 300 19.58 23.28 15.22
N GLN A 301 18.49 23.13 14.48
CA GLN A 301 18.27 22.03 13.53
C GLN A 301 19.40 21.88 12.50
N GLY A 302 19.84 23.00 11.90
CA GLY A 302 20.95 22.97 10.94
C GLY A 302 22.26 22.46 11.54
N ILE A 303 22.46 22.69 12.84
CA ILE A 303 23.65 22.22 13.55
C ILE A 303 23.52 20.73 13.89
N PHE A 304 22.34 20.28 14.32
CA PHE A 304 22.06 18.85 14.55
C PHE A 304 22.29 18.02 13.28
N ASP A 305 21.87 18.55 12.12
CA ASP A 305 22.11 17.91 10.84
C ASP A 305 23.60 17.87 10.47
N SER A 306 24.34 18.96 10.68
CA SER A 306 25.78 19.03 10.37
C SER A 306 26.64 18.16 11.28
N THR A 307 26.24 17.98 12.53
CA THR A 307 26.96 17.20 13.55
C THR A 307 26.56 15.74 13.59
N LYS A 308 25.53 15.36 12.81
CA LYS A 308 24.94 14.02 12.77
C LYS A 308 24.39 13.57 14.13
N LEU A 309 23.86 14.49 14.93
CA LEU A 309 23.34 14.18 16.27
C LEU A 309 22.32 13.05 16.25
N PHE A 310 21.42 13.04 15.26
CA PHE A 310 20.41 12.00 15.13
C PHE A 310 21.02 10.61 14.90
N ASP A 311 22.10 10.52 14.13
CA ASP A 311 22.75 9.23 13.85
C ASP A 311 23.30 8.60 15.13
N PHE A 312 23.85 9.42 16.04
CA PHE A 312 24.26 8.98 17.37
C PHE A 312 23.06 8.56 18.24
N TRP A 313 22.00 9.37 18.25
CA TRP A 313 20.79 9.02 18.99
C TRP A 313 20.22 7.67 18.52
N ALA A 314 20.18 7.44 17.21
CA ALA A 314 19.67 6.20 16.63
C ALA A 314 20.57 5.00 16.95
N GLU A 315 21.89 5.19 16.99
CA GLU A 315 22.87 4.16 17.34
C GLU A 315 22.79 3.76 18.83
N ASP A 316 22.58 4.73 19.72
CA ASP A 316 22.42 4.48 21.16
C ASP A 316 21.04 3.89 21.49
N ASN A 317 20.04 4.16 20.67
CA ASN A 317 18.65 3.72 20.84
C ASN A 317 18.22 2.69 19.79
N LYS A 318 19.15 1.85 19.33
CA LYS A 318 18.92 0.85 18.26
C LYS A 318 17.65 0.03 18.43
N GLU A 319 17.40 -0.47 19.64
CA GLU A 319 16.23 -1.32 19.89
C GLU A 319 14.93 -0.57 19.62
N LEU A 320 14.83 0.69 20.07
CA LEU A 320 13.68 1.56 19.82
C LEU A 320 13.52 1.90 18.34
N VAL A 321 14.64 2.16 17.64
CA VAL A 321 14.63 2.46 16.20
C VAL A 321 14.17 1.23 15.39
N GLU A 322 14.69 0.05 15.70
CA GLU A 322 14.33 -1.19 15.02
C GLU A 322 12.87 -1.60 15.29
N GLU A 323 12.38 -1.41 16.52
CA GLU A 323 10.97 -1.60 16.86
C GLU A 323 10.06 -0.64 16.08
N PHE A 324 10.45 0.64 15.99
CA PHE A 324 9.73 1.62 15.19
C PHE A 324 9.72 1.24 13.70
N LYS A 325 10.87 0.84 13.13
CA LYS A 325 10.96 0.42 11.72
C LYS A 325 10.05 -0.77 11.40
N LYS A 326 10.02 -1.79 12.27
CA LYS A 326 9.10 -2.93 12.13
C LYS A 326 7.64 -2.48 12.15
N THR A 327 7.30 -1.61 13.11
CA THR A 327 5.94 -1.04 13.23
C THR A 327 5.57 -0.22 12.00
N PHE A 328 6.51 0.58 11.49
CA PHE A 328 6.35 1.38 10.28
C PHE A 328 6.11 0.50 9.05
N VAL A 329 6.93 -0.53 8.82
CA VAL A 329 6.78 -1.44 7.68
C VAL A 329 5.44 -2.18 7.74
N ALA A 330 5.03 -2.65 8.93
CA ALA A 330 3.74 -3.30 9.12
C ALA A 330 2.56 -2.36 8.80
N ALA A 331 2.60 -1.12 9.30
CA ALA A 331 1.56 -0.13 9.05
C ALA A 331 1.54 0.34 7.58
N TYR A 332 2.71 0.59 7.00
CA TYR A 332 2.88 0.91 5.59
C TYR A 332 2.30 -0.19 4.70
N ASN A 333 2.68 -1.45 4.91
CA ASN A 333 2.23 -2.57 4.08
C ASN A 333 0.72 -2.82 4.22
N SER A 334 0.14 -2.52 5.39
CA SER A 334 -1.31 -2.52 5.60
C SER A 334 -2.01 -1.50 4.68
N VAL A 335 -1.51 -0.27 4.64
CA VAL A 335 -2.02 0.80 3.76
C VAL A 335 -1.77 0.45 2.29
N ALA A 336 -0.53 0.10 1.92
CA ALA A 336 -0.13 -0.24 0.57
C ALA A 336 -0.98 -1.36 -0.04
N SER A 337 -1.39 -2.35 0.77
CA SER A 337 -2.30 -3.42 0.33
C SER A 337 -3.69 -2.89 -0.05
N ARG A 338 -4.20 -1.85 0.63
CA ARG A 338 -5.52 -1.26 0.35
C ARG A 338 -5.51 -0.34 -0.85
N VAL A 339 -4.44 0.44 -1.00
CA VAL A 339 -4.28 1.38 -2.12
C VAL A 339 -3.58 0.77 -3.33
N PHE A 340 -3.19 -0.50 -3.25
CA PHE A 340 -2.42 -1.22 -4.25
C PHE A 340 -1.08 -0.54 -4.62
N SER A 341 -0.39 0.03 -3.63
CA SER A 341 0.98 0.53 -3.78
C SER A 341 2.00 -0.60 -3.70
N ALA A 342 3.26 -0.31 -4.05
CA ALA A 342 4.37 -1.25 -3.86
C ALA A 342 4.56 -1.53 -2.36
N LYS A 343 4.69 -2.81 -1.98
CA LYS A 343 5.00 -3.19 -0.60
C LYS A 343 6.50 -3.10 -0.34
N ILE A 344 6.86 -2.76 0.89
CA ILE A 344 8.23 -2.88 1.39
C ILE A 344 8.45 -4.37 1.72
N LYS A 345 9.46 -4.97 1.10
CA LYS A 345 9.89 -6.35 1.38
C LYS A 345 10.97 -6.31 2.46
N GLU A 346 10.82 -7.16 3.47
CA GLU A 346 11.85 -7.41 4.49
C GLU A 346 13.01 -8.26 3.95
#